data_AF-A0A915ER54-F1
#
_entry.id   AF-A0A915ER54-F1
#
_cell.length_a   1.000
_cell.length_b   1.000
_cell.length_c   1.000
_cell.angle_alpha   90.00
_cell.angle_beta   90.00
_cell.angle_gamma   90.00
#
_symmetry.space_group_name_H-M   'P 1'
#
loop_
_entity.id
_entity.type
_entity.pdbx_description
1 polymer ?
#
loop_
_entity_poly.entity_id
_entity_poly.type
_entity_poly.pdbx_seq_one_letter_code
_entity_poly.pdbx_strand_id
1 'polypeptide(L)'
;MGERKGQNFYYPPDFNYKTHKSLNSYHGTHALRERASKIKEGFWLFGLRCRSMCEKKKIGMYYTTPLYEFKMKCHLCDNYYIIRTDPKNFDYEMVEGLRRQEKRFDPSTIDNLAPVDRSFNQKLSADAMFKKEHDADDKKKLDSEETQVARIEWIQTRMYDDYGVNSYLRRSFRGEKSQLNEKRIADEDLQKRLSTNIRLQPESKDDKIMAKQILKYKDSKSYEERSNDAREELMHKPLFSDSNIPSTSKSDAKTIITEQLRKKQSTFTTFRKRGVIESSRALGIVLSKEHPATAIDQRQMP
;
A
#
# COMPACT_ATOMS: atom_id res chain seq x y z
N MET A 1 4.74 -49.32 -20.67
CA MET A 1 4.46 -48.01 -21.28
C MET A 1 5.43 -47.82 -22.42
N GLY A 2 4.95 -47.75 -23.67
CA GLY A 2 5.83 -47.56 -24.84
C GLY A 2 6.36 -46.12 -24.92
N GLU A 3 7.46 -45.96 -25.64
CA GLU A 3 8.07 -44.66 -25.92
C GLU A 3 7.10 -43.72 -26.67
N ARG A 4 7.07 -42.42 -26.30
CA ARG A 4 6.14 -41.43 -26.88
C ARG A 4 6.28 -41.28 -28.41
N LYS A 5 7.45 -41.60 -28.96
CA LYS A 5 7.78 -41.56 -30.39
C LYS A 5 8.36 -42.91 -30.86
N GLY A 6 7.82 -44.03 -30.38
CA GLY A 6 8.21 -45.35 -30.89
C GLY A 6 8.05 -45.40 -32.42
N GLN A 7 9.11 -45.78 -33.12
CA GLN A 7 9.11 -45.85 -34.59
C GLN A 7 8.55 -47.19 -35.10
N ASN A 8 8.72 -48.25 -34.31
CA ASN A 8 8.26 -49.59 -34.65
C ASN A 8 7.06 -49.98 -33.77
N PHE A 9 5.89 -50.11 -34.39
CA PHE A 9 4.69 -50.61 -33.74
C PHE A 9 4.46 -52.07 -34.14
N TYR A 10 4.15 -52.93 -33.16
CA TYR A 10 3.73 -54.29 -33.45
C TYR A 10 2.32 -54.27 -34.04
N TYR A 11 2.17 -54.84 -35.23
CA TYR A 11 0.87 -55.08 -35.87
C TYR A 11 0.57 -56.58 -35.80
N PRO A 12 -0.59 -56.99 -35.27
CA PRO A 12 -0.97 -58.40 -35.26
C PRO A 12 -1.17 -58.92 -36.70
N PRO A 13 -0.95 -60.22 -36.96
CA PRO A 13 -0.99 -60.79 -38.30
C PRO A 13 -2.36 -60.64 -38.99
N ASP A 14 -3.44 -60.55 -38.21
CA ASP A 14 -4.80 -60.36 -38.71
C ASP A 14 -5.13 -58.88 -39.02
N PHE A 15 -4.22 -57.93 -38.74
CA PHE A 15 -4.45 -56.51 -38.99
C PHE A 15 -4.30 -56.16 -40.46
N ASN A 16 -5.41 -55.71 -41.07
CA ASN A 16 -5.40 -55.15 -42.42
C ASN A 16 -5.62 -53.62 -42.38
N TYR A 17 -4.68 -52.85 -42.95
CA TYR A 17 -4.71 -51.39 -42.95
C TYR A 17 -5.87 -50.80 -43.77
N LYS A 18 -6.34 -51.50 -44.81
CA LYS A 18 -7.44 -51.02 -45.67
C LYS A 18 -8.79 -51.07 -44.96
N THR A 19 -9.01 -52.08 -44.14
CA THR A 19 -10.26 -52.29 -43.39
C THR A 19 -10.24 -51.56 -42.06
N HIS A 20 -9.16 -51.71 -41.28
CA HIS A 20 -9.11 -51.19 -39.91
C HIS A 20 -8.55 -49.77 -39.80
N LYS A 21 -7.87 -49.24 -40.83
CA LYS A 21 -7.26 -47.89 -40.92
C LYS A 21 -6.15 -47.61 -39.88
N SER A 22 -6.35 -47.93 -38.61
CA SER A 22 -5.41 -47.74 -37.50
C SER A 22 -5.49 -48.89 -36.49
N LEU A 23 -4.38 -49.17 -35.80
CA LEU A 23 -4.30 -50.22 -34.78
C LEU A 23 -5.30 -50.00 -33.62
N ASN A 24 -5.52 -48.73 -33.25
CA ASN A 24 -6.53 -48.36 -32.25
C ASN A 24 -7.95 -48.77 -32.67
N SER A 25 -8.29 -48.53 -33.93
CA SER A 25 -9.60 -48.94 -34.49
C SER A 25 -9.73 -50.46 -34.61
N TYR A 26 -8.63 -51.20 -34.82
CA TYR A 26 -8.63 -52.66 -34.80
C TYR A 26 -8.98 -53.21 -33.42
N HIS A 27 -8.44 -52.62 -32.35
CA HIS A 27 -8.77 -52.98 -30.97
C HIS A 27 -10.06 -52.32 -30.44
N GLY A 28 -10.77 -51.54 -31.25
CA GLY A 28 -11.94 -50.76 -30.81
C GLY A 28 -11.63 -49.73 -29.71
N THR A 29 -10.37 -49.32 -29.57
CA THR A 29 -9.93 -48.38 -28.54
C THR A 29 -9.65 -47.00 -29.13
N HIS A 30 -9.83 -45.94 -28.32
CA HIS A 30 -9.41 -44.60 -28.68
C HIS A 30 -8.10 -44.24 -27.97
N ALA A 31 -7.22 -43.47 -28.62
CA ALA A 31 -5.93 -43.06 -28.03
C ALA A 31 -6.09 -42.32 -26.68
N LEU A 32 -7.21 -41.59 -26.53
CA LEU A 32 -7.61 -40.87 -25.33
C LEU A 32 -8.55 -41.68 -24.39
N ARG A 33 -8.86 -42.93 -24.73
CA ARG A 33 -9.75 -43.87 -24.00
C ARG A 33 -11.05 -43.20 -23.53
N GLU A 34 -11.41 -43.34 -22.25
CA GLU A 34 -12.62 -42.79 -21.63
C GLU A 34 -12.76 -41.28 -21.74
N ARG A 35 -11.63 -40.54 -21.85
CA ARG A 35 -11.63 -39.09 -22.06
C ARG A 35 -12.15 -38.69 -23.44
N ALA A 36 -12.21 -39.63 -24.38
CA ALA A 36 -12.69 -39.41 -25.74
C ALA A 36 -14.20 -39.61 -25.91
N SER A 37 -14.92 -40.01 -24.86
CA SER A 37 -16.36 -40.29 -24.92
C SER A 37 -17.17 -39.15 -25.56
N LYS A 38 -16.78 -37.89 -25.29
CA LYS A 38 -17.42 -36.68 -25.83
C LYS A 38 -16.60 -35.95 -26.92
N ILE A 39 -15.61 -36.61 -27.52
CA ILE A 39 -14.71 -35.96 -28.48
C ILE A 39 -15.40 -35.56 -29.79
N LYS A 40 -16.50 -36.26 -30.13
CA LYS A 40 -17.35 -35.94 -31.29
C LYS A 40 -18.25 -34.73 -31.03
N GLU A 41 -18.51 -34.44 -29.75
CA GLU A 41 -19.48 -33.45 -29.31
C GLU A 41 -18.80 -32.13 -28.92
N GLY A 42 -17.49 -32.14 -28.65
CA GLY A 42 -16.82 -30.97 -28.09
C GLY A 42 -15.33 -30.82 -28.37
N PHE A 43 -14.87 -29.59 -28.20
CA PHE A 43 -13.45 -29.20 -28.25
C PHE A 43 -13.09 -28.46 -26.97
N TRP A 44 -11.80 -28.51 -26.60
CA TRP A 44 -11.29 -27.80 -25.43
C TRP A 44 -11.03 -26.34 -25.80
N LEU A 45 -11.87 -25.43 -25.31
CA LEU A 45 -11.60 -24.01 -25.49
C LEU A 45 -10.59 -23.56 -24.43
N PHE A 46 -9.46 -23.04 -24.90
CA PHE A 46 -8.42 -22.44 -24.07
C PHE A 46 -8.54 -20.92 -24.19
N GLY A 47 -9.29 -20.30 -23.29
CA GLY A 47 -9.53 -18.85 -23.32
C GLY A 47 -9.55 -18.28 -21.91
N LEU A 48 -8.90 -17.11 -21.73
CA LEU A 48 -8.84 -16.30 -20.51
C LEU A 48 -8.94 -17.10 -19.20
N ARG A 49 -7.81 -17.69 -18.80
CA ARG A 49 -7.57 -18.33 -17.48
C ARG A 49 -8.42 -19.56 -17.15
N CYS A 50 -9.34 -20.00 -18.02
CA CYS A 50 -10.13 -21.22 -17.82
C CYS A 50 -10.01 -22.19 -19.01
N ARG A 51 -9.91 -23.48 -18.68
CA ARG A 51 -9.91 -24.58 -19.65
C ARG A 51 -11.16 -25.42 -19.42
N SER A 52 -12.16 -25.24 -20.26
CA SER A 52 -13.44 -25.96 -20.16
C SER A 52 -13.69 -26.79 -21.42
N MET A 53 -14.26 -27.98 -21.24
CA MET A 53 -14.83 -28.75 -22.34
C MET A 53 -16.06 -27.98 -22.86
N CYS A 54 -16.11 -27.74 -24.16
CA CYS A 54 -17.21 -27.03 -24.81
C CYS A 54 -17.86 -27.93 -25.84
N GLU A 55 -19.19 -27.97 -25.88
CA GLU A 55 -19.94 -28.68 -26.91
C GLU A 55 -20.06 -27.79 -28.15
N LYS A 56 -19.60 -28.28 -29.31
CA LYS A 56 -19.63 -27.57 -30.59
C LYS A 56 -20.78 -28.08 -31.45
N LYS A 57 -21.74 -27.21 -31.77
CA LYS A 57 -22.86 -27.53 -32.66
C LYS A 57 -22.82 -26.65 -33.90
N LYS A 58 -23.14 -27.20 -35.07
CA LYS A 58 -23.30 -26.43 -36.31
C LYS A 58 -24.78 -26.08 -36.46
N ILE A 59 -25.13 -24.79 -36.36
CA ILE A 59 -26.53 -24.33 -36.37
C ILE A 59 -26.99 -24.04 -37.80
N GLY A 60 -26.12 -23.41 -38.60
CA GLY A 60 -26.48 -22.90 -39.92
C GLY A 60 -25.27 -22.46 -40.74
N MET A 61 -25.53 -21.77 -41.85
CA MET A 61 -24.52 -21.20 -42.74
C MET A 61 -24.73 -19.69 -42.90
N TYR A 62 -23.65 -18.93 -42.92
CA TYR A 62 -23.60 -17.54 -43.35
C TYR A 62 -22.92 -17.55 -44.72
N TYR A 63 -23.73 -17.49 -45.77
CA TYR A 63 -23.32 -17.80 -47.14
C TYR A 63 -22.64 -19.18 -47.22
N THR A 64 -21.33 -19.23 -47.41
CA THR A 64 -20.53 -20.46 -47.49
C THR A 64 -19.87 -20.86 -46.15
N THR A 65 -19.93 -19.98 -45.14
CA THR A 65 -19.22 -20.19 -43.86
C THR A 65 -20.14 -20.81 -42.81
N PRO A 66 -19.76 -21.92 -42.16
CA PRO A 66 -20.55 -22.51 -41.08
C PRO A 66 -20.60 -21.62 -39.84
N LEU A 67 -21.81 -21.40 -39.29
CA LEU A 67 -21.96 -20.86 -37.94
C LEU A 67 -21.89 -22.00 -36.93
N TYR A 68 -21.07 -21.78 -35.91
CA TYR A 68 -20.93 -22.69 -34.79
C TYR A 68 -21.49 -22.08 -33.51
N GLU A 69 -22.19 -22.91 -32.77
CA GLU A 69 -22.57 -22.70 -31.38
C GLU A 69 -21.59 -23.41 -30.47
N PHE A 70 -21.16 -22.72 -29.43
CA PHE A 70 -20.35 -23.29 -28.35
C PHE A 70 -21.13 -23.21 -27.05
N LYS A 71 -21.51 -24.36 -26.51
CA LYS A 71 -22.13 -24.48 -25.19
C LYS A 71 -21.09 -24.94 -24.19
N MET A 72 -20.90 -24.19 -23.11
CA MET A 72 -19.92 -24.54 -22.09
C MET A 72 -20.39 -24.15 -20.69
N LYS A 73 -19.84 -24.82 -19.67
CA LYS A 73 -20.24 -24.65 -18.28
C LYS A 73 -19.46 -23.50 -17.62
N CYS A 74 -20.12 -22.73 -16.75
CA CYS A 74 -19.44 -21.80 -15.86
C CYS A 74 -18.59 -22.54 -14.82
N HIS A 75 -17.48 -21.93 -14.39
CA HIS A 75 -16.61 -22.52 -13.37
C HIS A 75 -17.09 -22.23 -11.93
N LEU A 76 -17.85 -21.15 -11.72
CA LEU A 76 -18.40 -20.82 -10.40
C LEU A 76 -19.79 -21.41 -10.15
N CYS A 77 -20.58 -21.66 -11.19
CA CYS A 77 -21.96 -22.14 -11.06
C CYS A 77 -22.28 -23.27 -12.04
N ASP A 78 -23.36 -24.00 -11.78
CA ASP A 78 -23.76 -25.14 -12.60
C ASP A 78 -24.42 -24.78 -13.94
N ASN A 79 -24.54 -23.48 -14.22
CA ASN A 79 -25.17 -22.96 -15.43
C ASN A 79 -24.26 -23.10 -16.65
N TYR A 80 -24.90 -23.26 -17.81
CA TYR A 80 -24.25 -23.23 -19.11
C TYR A 80 -24.44 -21.86 -19.74
N TYR A 81 -23.47 -21.46 -20.55
CA TYR A 81 -23.58 -20.30 -21.42
C TYR A 81 -23.27 -20.69 -22.86
N ILE A 82 -23.88 -19.95 -23.77
CA ILE A 82 -23.89 -20.24 -25.20
C ILE A 82 -23.35 -19.03 -25.96
N ILE A 83 -22.36 -19.30 -26.80
CA ILE A 83 -21.72 -18.29 -27.66
C ILE A 83 -21.81 -18.75 -29.12
N ARG A 84 -22.14 -17.85 -30.04
CA ARG A 84 -22.15 -18.10 -31.49
C ARG A 84 -21.08 -17.32 -32.21
N THR A 85 -20.59 -17.88 -33.32
CA THR A 85 -19.65 -17.20 -34.22
C THR A 85 -20.39 -16.25 -35.17
N ASP A 86 -19.99 -14.98 -35.22
CA ASP A 86 -20.54 -13.99 -36.14
C ASP A 86 -19.52 -13.59 -37.22
N PRO A 87 -19.54 -14.25 -38.38
CA PRO A 87 -18.60 -13.94 -39.47
C PRO A 87 -18.77 -12.53 -40.06
N LYS A 88 -19.93 -11.89 -39.86
CA LYS A 88 -20.19 -10.52 -40.37
C LYS A 88 -19.39 -9.45 -39.62
N ASN A 89 -19.31 -9.58 -38.30
CA ASN A 89 -18.68 -8.57 -37.42
C ASN A 89 -17.29 -9.02 -36.92
N PHE A 90 -16.82 -10.20 -37.36
CA PHE A 90 -15.61 -10.86 -36.86
C PHE A 90 -15.59 -11.03 -35.34
N ASP A 91 -16.76 -11.23 -34.75
CA ASP A 91 -16.99 -11.23 -33.31
C ASP A 91 -17.79 -12.48 -32.90
N TYR A 92 -18.11 -12.57 -31.61
CA TYR A 92 -18.96 -13.62 -31.07
C TYR A 92 -20.23 -13.04 -30.46
N GLU A 93 -21.38 -13.65 -30.76
CA GLU A 93 -22.67 -13.31 -30.16
C GLU A 93 -22.85 -14.05 -28.84
N MET A 94 -23.21 -13.33 -27.78
CA MET A 94 -23.61 -13.92 -26.51
C MET A 94 -25.11 -14.24 -26.55
N VAL A 95 -25.47 -15.52 -26.66
CA VAL A 95 -26.87 -15.94 -26.82
C VAL A 95 -27.53 -16.14 -25.46
N GLU A 96 -26.91 -16.93 -24.59
CA GLU A 96 -27.48 -17.30 -23.29
C GLU A 96 -26.40 -17.34 -22.20
N GLY A 97 -26.78 -16.95 -20.99
CA GLY A 97 -25.97 -17.12 -19.79
C GLY A 97 -24.75 -16.20 -19.67
N LEU A 98 -24.51 -15.32 -20.66
CA LEU A 98 -23.39 -14.39 -20.68
C LEU A 98 -23.84 -12.98 -21.08
N ARG A 99 -23.17 -11.97 -20.53
CA ARG A 99 -23.27 -10.57 -21.00
C ARG A 99 -21.89 -10.03 -21.26
N ARG A 100 -21.74 -9.24 -22.33
CA ARG A 100 -20.49 -8.55 -22.63
C ARG A 100 -20.24 -7.51 -21.54
N GLN A 101 -19.04 -7.52 -20.96
CA GLN A 101 -18.63 -6.45 -20.07
C GLN A 101 -18.26 -5.24 -20.93
N GLU A 102 -19.13 -4.23 -20.99
CA GLU A 102 -18.79 -2.92 -21.51
C GLU A 102 -17.87 -2.22 -20.51
N LYS A 103 -16.55 -2.29 -20.72
CA LYS A 103 -15.63 -1.40 -20.03
C LYS A 103 -15.77 -0.01 -20.63
N ARG A 104 -16.82 0.72 -20.26
CA ARG A 104 -16.86 2.17 -20.47
C ARG A 104 -15.78 2.75 -19.59
N PHE A 105 -14.76 3.25 -20.25
CA PHE A 105 -13.71 4.00 -19.59
C PHE A 105 -14.31 5.33 -19.13
N ASP A 106 -14.49 5.50 -17.82
CA ASP A 106 -14.87 6.77 -17.25
C ASP A 106 -13.59 7.60 -17.01
N PRO A 107 -13.39 8.70 -17.73
CA PRO A 107 -12.19 9.54 -17.58
C PRO A 107 -12.02 10.07 -16.14
N SER A 108 -13.07 10.07 -15.31
CA SER A 108 -12.99 10.45 -13.89
C SER A 108 -12.21 9.48 -13.00
N THR A 109 -11.96 8.24 -13.45
CA THR A 109 -11.31 7.19 -12.64
C THR A 109 -9.77 7.19 -12.78
N ILE A 110 -9.21 7.95 -13.72
CA ILE A 110 -7.76 8.14 -13.85
C ILE A 110 -7.38 9.49 -13.23
N ASP A 111 -6.65 9.44 -12.11
CA ASP A 111 -6.20 10.60 -11.33
C ASP A 111 -5.29 11.58 -12.10
N ASN A 112 -4.81 11.18 -13.29
CA ASN A 112 -3.88 11.95 -14.13
C ASN A 112 -4.51 12.49 -15.42
N LEU A 113 -5.77 12.20 -15.72
CA LEU A 113 -6.50 12.83 -16.82
C LEU A 113 -7.52 13.76 -16.18
N ALA A 114 -7.29 15.07 -16.26
CA ALA A 114 -8.30 16.03 -15.83
C ALA A 114 -9.63 15.68 -16.50
N PRO A 115 -10.76 15.66 -15.78
CA PRO A 115 -12.06 15.35 -16.36
C PRO A 115 -12.34 16.35 -17.48
N VAL A 116 -12.18 15.91 -18.72
CA VAL A 116 -12.39 16.76 -19.89
C VAL A 116 -13.89 17.06 -19.93
N ASP A 117 -14.22 18.34 -19.76
CA ASP A 117 -15.61 18.79 -19.80
C ASP A 117 -16.26 18.31 -21.11
N ARG A 118 -17.46 17.71 -20.99
CA ARG A 118 -18.23 17.23 -22.14
C ARG A 118 -18.47 18.36 -23.14
N SER A 119 -18.66 19.59 -22.64
CA SER A 119 -18.83 20.78 -23.48
C SER A 119 -17.57 21.09 -24.31
N PHE A 120 -16.39 20.85 -23.73
CA PHE A 120 -15.11 21.09 -24.37
C PHE A 120 -14.81 20.06 -25.47
N ASN A 121 -15.08 18.77 -25.20
CA ASN A 121 -14.98 17.72 -26.22
C ASN A 121 -15.94 17.95 -27.39
N GLN A 122 -17.14 18.49 -27.12
CA GLN A 122 -18.08 18.84 -28.17
C GLN A 122 -17.59 20.03 -29.01
N LYS A 123 -16.91 21.01 -28.41
CA LYS A 123 -16.27 22.11 -29.15
C LYS A 123 -15.09 21.64 -29.99
N LEU A 124 -14.26 20.74 -29.46
CA LEU A 124 -13.15 20.11 -30.20
C LEU A 124 -13.62 19.28 -31.40
N SER A 125 -14.79 18.66 -31.32
CA SER A 125 -15.35 17.88 -32.43
C SER A 125 -16.12 18.74 -33.43
N ALA A 126 -16.76 19.81 -32.98
CA ALA A 126 -17.57 20.70 -33.81
C ALA A 126 -16.74 21.76 -34.56
N ASP A 127 -15.66 22.29 -33.97
CA ASP A 127 -14.87 23.38 -34.55
C ASP A 127 -13.42 22.95 -34.85
N ALA A 128 -13.08 22.98 -36.14
CA ALA A 128 -11.76 22.62 -36.64
C ALA A 128 -10.67 23.67 -36.31
N MET A 129 -11.03 24.94 -36.14
CA MET A 129 -10.08 26.01 -35.79
C MET A 129 -9.68 25.91 -34.32
N PHE A 130 -10.67 25.76 -33.43
CA PHE A 130 -10.45 25.55 -32.00
C PHE A 130 -9.55 24.34 -31.71
N LYS A 131 -9.76 23.24 -32.45
CA LYS A 131 -8.89 22.06 -32.34
C LYS A 131 -7.44 22.36 -32.70
N LYS A 132 -7.18 23.09 -33.79
CA LYS A 132 -5.82 23.44 -34.20
C LYS A 132 -5.12 24.38 -33.22
N GLU A 133 -5.85 25.32 -32.64
CA GLU A 133 -5.32 26.22 -31.60
C GLU A 133 -4.91 25.43 -30.36
N HIS A 134 -5.77 24.50 -29.91
CA HIS A 134 -5.45 23.62 -28.80
C HIS A 134 -4.24 22.72 -29.08
N ASP A 135 -4.18 22.12 -30.28
CA ASP A 135 -3.03 21.31 -30.71
C ASP A 135 -1.73 22.14 -30.72
N ALA A 136 -1.80 23.42 -31.07
CA ALA A 136 -0.65 24.33 -31.04
C ALA A 136 -0.24 24.70 -29.61
N ASP A 137 -1.19 24.93 -28.71
CA ASP A 137 -0.93 25.23 -27.31
C ASP A 137 -0.37 24.02 -26.55
N ASP A 138 -0.83 22.81 -26.86
CA ASP A 138 -0.26 21.59 -26.29
C ASP A 138 1.19 21.38 -26.74
N LYS A 139 1.53 21.70 -27.99
CA LYS A 139 2.93 21.71 -28.45
C LYS A 139 3.79 22.72 -27.69
N LYS A 140 3.28 23.93 -27.45
CA LYS A 140 4.00 24.93 -26.64
C LYS A 140 4.22 24.45 -25.20
N LYS A 141 3.22 23.78 -24.60
CA LYS A 141 3.37 23.19 -23.25
C LYS A 141 4.45 22.12 -23.26
N LEU A 142 4.44 21.22 -24.25
CA LEU A 142 5.47 20.18 -24.41
C LEU A 142 6.87 20.80 -24.51
N ASP A 143 7.07 21.80 -25.36
CA ASP A 143 8.36 22.50 -25.49
C ASP A 143 8.78 23.13 -24.16
N SER A 144 7.84 23.73 -23.42
CA SER A 144 8.12 24.32 -22.11
C SER A 144 8.50 23.28 -21.06
N GLU A 145 7.83 22.13 -21.04
CA GLU A 145 8.10 21.02 -20.12
C GLU A 145 9.43 20.34 -20.45
N GLU A 146 9.77 20.18 -21.73
CA GLU A 146 11.06 19.65 -22.17
C GLU A 146 12.22 20.49 -21.61
N THR A 147 12.11 21.82 -21.64
CA THR A 147 13.12 22.69 -21.02
C THR A 147 13.21 22.55 -19.50
N GLN A 148 12.09 22.23 -18.83
CA GLN A 148 12.07 21.98 -17.39
C GLN A 148 12.72 20.65 -17.04
N VAL A 149 12.42 19.58 -17.79
CA VAL A 149 13.03 18.27 -17.62
C VAL A 149 14.54 18.36 -17.83
N ALA A 150 14.99 18.98 -18.92
CA ALA A 150 16.42 19.20 -19.19
C ALA A 150 17.12 19.98 -18.05
N ARG A 151 16.44 20.96 -17.46
CA ARG A 151 16.95 21.70 -16.30
C ARG A 151 17.08 20.80 -15.06
N ILE A 152 16.09 19.96 -14.78
CA ILE A 152 16.11 19.03 -13.65
C ILE A 152 17.24 18.02 -13.85
N GLU A 153 17.36 17.45 -15.04
CA GLU A 153 18.44 16.53 -15.38
C GLU A 153 19.81 17.18 -15.17
N TRP A 154 19.99 18.42 -15.64
CA TRP A 154 21.24 19.16 -15.43
C TRP A 154 21.59 19.34 -13.95
N ILE A 155 20.61 19.69 -13.11
CA ILE A 155 20.80 19.79 -11.66
C ILE A 155 21.13 18.42 -11.06
N GLN A 156 20.38 17.38 -11.44
CA GLN A 156 20.53 16.03 -10.92
C GLN A 156 21.89 15.44 -11.26
N THR A 157 22.37 15.56 -12.50
CA THR A 157 23.70 15.07 -12.90
C THR A 157 24.81 15.74 -12.09
N ARG A 158 24.67 17.04 -11.80
CA ARG A 158 25.69 17.81 -11.06
C ARG A 158 25.66 17.57 -9.55
N MET A 159 24.48 17.26 -9.00
CA MET A 159 24.25 17.03 -7.57
C MET A 159 24.06 15.53 -7.24
N TYR A 160 24.56 14.64 -8.11
CA TYR A 160 24.37 13.21 -7.99
C TYR A 160 25.18 12.64 -6.80
N ASP A 161 24.51 12.38 -5.68
CA ASP A 161 25.07 11.69 -4.51
C ASP A 161 24.12 10.60 -4.00
N ASP A 162 24.23 9.41 -4.59
CA ASP A 162 23.45 8.23 -4.18
C ASP A 162 23.72 7.84 -2.73
N TYR A 163 24.96 8.00 -2.25
CA TYR A 163 25.33 7.54 -0.92
C TYR A 163 24.75 8.44 0.17
N GLY A 164 24.87 9.77 0.02
CA GLY A 164 24.31 10.76 0.94
C GLY A 164 22.80 10.65 1.06
N VAL A 165 22.09 10.58 -0.06
CA VAL A 165 20.63 10.44 -0.09
C VAL A 165 20.19 9.11 0.53
N ASN A 166 20.82 7.99 0.17
CA ASN A 166 20.50 6.68 0.75
C ASN A 166 20.83 6.60 2.24
N SER A 167 21.93 7.20 2.68
CA SER A 167 22.31 7.27 4.09
C SER A 167 21.28 8.06 4.90
N TYR A 168 20.83 9.20 4.37
CA TYR A 168 19.77 10.00 4.95
C TYR A 168 18.45 9.23 5.05
N LEU A 169 17.99 8.61 3.96
CA LEU A 169 16.77 7.80 3.93
C LEU A 169 16.85 6.62 4.90
N ARG A 170 17.99 5.91 4.96
CA ARG A 170 18.16 4.83 5.94
C ARG A 170 18.11 5.36 7.37
N ARG A 171 18.63 6.56 7.63
CA ARG A 171 18.57 7.18 8.96
C ARG A 171 17.14 7.56 9.34
N SER A 172 16.37 8.18 8.44
CA SER A 172 14.96 8.51 8.70
C SER A 172 14.13 7.24 8.94
N PHE A 173 14.25 6.23 8.08
CA PHE A 173 13.51 4.98 8.24
C PHE A 173 13.91 4.20 9.50
N ARG A 174 15.19 4.23 9.91
CA ARG A 174 15.61 3.65 11.19
C ARG A 174 14.96 4.36 12.37
N GLY A 175 14.91 5.70 12.32
CA GLY A 175 14.23 6.51 13.34
C GLY A 175 12.74 6.20 13.42
N GLU A 176 12.04 6.23 12.28
CA GLU A 176 10.62 5.89 12.19
C GLU A 176 10.33 4.46 12.67
N LYS A 177 11.16 3.49 12.27
CA LYS A 177 11.05 2.10 12.72
C LYS A 177 11.23 1.97 14.23
N SER A 178 12.19 2.69 14.83
CA SER A 178 12.36 2.71 16.29
C SER A 178 11.10 3.26 16.96
N GLN A 179 10.59 4.39 16.48
CA GLN A 179 9.38 5.01 17.04
C GLN A 179 8.14 4.10 16.92
N LEU A 180 7.96 3.44 15.77
CA LEU A 180 6.85 2.49 15.60
C LEU A 180 7.01 1.25 16.49
N ASN A 181 8.23 0.74 16.67
CA ASN A 181 8.46 -0.40 17.53
C ASN A 181 8.27 -0.04 19.02
N GLU A 182 8.74 1.14 19.45
CA GLU A 182 8.50 1.68 20.79
C GLU A 182 7.00 1.84 21.08
N LYS A 183 6.24 2.40 20.12
CA LYS A 183 4.77 2.48 20.22
C LYS A 183 4.13 1.10 20.33
N ARG A 184 4.54 0.15 19.49
CA ARG A 184 4.00 -1.22 19.52
C ARG A 184 4.29 -1.92 20.85
N ILE A 185 5.49 -1.75 21.42
CA ILE A 185 5.85 -2.31 22.73
C ILE A 185 5.00 -1.68 23.84
N ALA A 186 4.79 -0.35 23.80
CA ALA A 186 3.95 0.34 24.77
C ALA A 186 2.48 -0.10 24.68
N ASP A 187 1.96 -0.28 23.46
CA ASP A 187 0.61 -0.78 23.21
C ASP A 187 0.43 -2.23 23.71
N GLU A 188 1.41 -3.10 23.47
CA GLU A 188 1.42 -4.48 23.97
C GLU A 188 1.47 -4.53 25.51
N ASP A 189 2.25 -3.67 26.16
CA ASP A 189 2.30 -3.57 27.63
C ASP A 189 0.96 -3.06 28.19
N LEU A 190 0.35 -2.06 27.55
CA LEU A 190 -0.96 -1.54 27.95
C LEU A 190 -2.06 -2.61 27.81
N GLN A 191 -2.07 -3.37 26.71
CA GLN A 191 -3.01 -4.48 26.51
C GLN A 191 -2.87 -5.56 27.59
N LYS A 192 -1.63 -5.90 27.98
CA LYS A 192 -1.36 -6.86 29.06
C LYS A 192 -1.86 -6.35 30.40
N ARG A 193 -1.61 -5.08 30.75
CA ARG A 193 -2.10 -4.46 32.00
C ARG A 193 -3.61 -4.42 32.07
N LEU A 194 -4.28 -4.13 30.94
CA LEU A 194 -5.74 -4.09 30.86
C LEU A 194 -6.38 -5.46 30.63
N SER A 195 -5.60 -6.51 30.37
CA SER A 195 -6.07 -7.85 30.00
C SER A 195 -7.04 -7.84 28.80
N THR A 196 -6.82 -6.96 27.83
CA THR A 196 -7.68 -6.79 26.65
C THR A 196 -6.98 -7.28 25.37
N ASN A 197 -7.72 -7.98 24.50
CA ASN A 197 -7.23 -8.46 23.19
C ASN A 197 -7.66 -7.56 22.00
N ILE A 198 -7.89 -6.27 22.25
CA ILE A 198 -8.42 -5.34 21.24
C ILE A 198 -7.26 -4.57 20.60
N ARG A 199 -7.28 -4.43 19.27
CA ARG A 199 -6.29 -3.61 18.54
C ARG A 199 -6.44 -2.14 18.93
N LEU A 200 -5.42 -1.60 19.60
CA LEU A 200 -5.35 -0.18 19.96
C LEU A 200 -5.17 0.69 18.70
N GLN A 201 -5.90 1.79 18.66
CA GLN A 201 -5.78 2.83 17.64
C GLN A 201 -4.76 3.89 18.08
N PRO A 202 -4.14 4.63 17.16
CA PRO A 202 -3.23 5.71 17.53
C PRO A 202 -3.98 6.81 18.31
N GLU A 203 -3.34 7.34 19.34
CA GLU A 203 -3.90 8.39 20.19
C GLU A 203 -4.28 9.64 19.38
N SER A 204 -5.54 10.07 19.46
CA SER A 204 -5.98 11.35 18.91
C SER A 204 -5.46 12.52 19.76
N LYS A 205 -5.32 13.70 19.15
CA LYS A 205 -4.93 14.92 19.87
C LYS A 205 -5.99 15.30 20.92
N ASP A 206 -7.26 15.11 20.59
CA ASP A 206 -8.38 15.46 21.47
C ASP A 206 -8.42 14.56 22.70
N ASP A 207 -8.16 13.26 22.53
CA ASP A 207 -8.08 12.29 23.62
C ASP A 207 -6.98 12.67 24.62
N LYS A 208 -5.82 13.14 24.13
CA LYS A 208 -4.74 13.63 25.00
C LYS A 208 -5.14 14.86 25.80
N ILE A 209 -5.94 15.76 25.22
CA ILE A 209 -6.42 16.96 25.89
C ILE A 209 -7.41 16.58 26.99
N MET A 210 -8.40 15.73 26.66
CA MET A 210 -9.37 15.24 27.63
C MET A 210 -8.72 14.46 28.77
N ALA A 211 -7.80 13.53 28.47
CA ALA A 211 -7.08 12.78 29.50
C ALA A 211 -6.28 13.70 30.44
N LYS A 212 -5.63 14.74 29.90
CA LYS A 212 -4.93 15.77 30.70
C LYS A 212 -5.90 16.57 31.57
N GLN A 213 -7.08 16.91 31.06
CA GLN A 213 -8.10 17.60 31.85
C GLN A 213 -8.57 16.73 33.01
N ILE A 214 -8.95 15.48 32.76
CA ILE A 214 -9.41 14.53 33.79
C ILE A 214 -8.35 14.34 34.88
N LEU A 215 -7.07 14.18 34.52
CA LEU A 215 -5.98 14.07 35.49
C LEU A 215 -5.84 15.31 36.37
N LYS A 216 -5.94 16.52 35.78
CA LYS A 216 -5.87 17.78 36.55
C LYS A 216 -7.02 17.92 37.55
N TYR A 217 -8.22 17.48 37.20
CA TYR A 217 -9.39 17.57 38.07
C TYR A 217 -9.49 16.41 39.07
N LYS A 218 -8.77 15.30 38.88
CA LYS A 218 -8.67 14.23 39.88
C LYS A 218 -7.89 14.65 41.14
N ASP A 219 -6.95 15.58 41.00
CA ASP A 219 -6.14 16.09 42.12
C ASP A 219 -6.87 17.16 42.97
N SER A 220 -8.05 17.63 42.54
CA SER A 220 -8.92 18.44 43.39
C SER A 220 -9.70 17.57 44.38
N LYS A 221 -8.98 16.85 45.23
CA LYS A 221 -9.57 16.18 46.40
C LYS A 221 -10.25 17.21 47.29
N SER A 222 -11.47 16.92 47.74
CA SER A 222 -12.18 17.73 48.73
C SER A 222 -11.37 17.81 50.04
N TYR A 223 -11.62 18.83 50.86
CA TYR A 223 -10.93 18.98 52.15
C TYR A 223 -11.10 17.74 53.04
N GLU A 224 -12.29 17.14 53.04
CA GLU A 224 -12.60 15.92 53.78
C GLU A 224 -11.81 14.70 53.29
N GLU A 225 -11.65 14.55 51.98
CA GLU A 225 -10.86 13.46 51.38
C GLU A 225 -9.38 13.58 51.75
N ARG A 226 -8.81 14.79 51.72
CA ARG A 226 -7.42 15.03 52.16
C ARG A 226 -7.24 14.74 53.65
N SER A 227 -8.25 15.05 54.47
CA SER A 227 -8.21 14.76 55.91
C SER A 227 -8.28 13.25 56.17
N ASN A 228 -9.01 12.48 55.37
CA ASN A 228 -9.09 11.04 55.48
C ASN A 228 -7.80 10.37 55.01
N ASP A 229 -7.23 10.79 53.87
CA ASP A 229 -5.93 10.30 53.41
C ASP A 229 -4.83 10.53 54.46
N ALA A 230 -4.80 11.73 55.09
CA ALA A 230 -3.84 12.03 56.15
C ALA A 230 -4.04 11.15 57.39
N ARG A 231 -5.28 10.79 57.71
CA ARG A 231 -5.61 9.84 58.79
C ARG A 231 -5.16 8.42 58.44
N GLU A 232 -5.47 7.94 57.24
CA GLU A 232 -5.03 6.62 56.77
C GLU A 232 -3.51 6.51 56.74
N GLU A 233 -2.82 7.55 56.24
CA GLU A 233 -1.37 7.63 56.30
C GLU A 233 -0.83 7.54 57.73
N LEU A 234 -1.49 8.21 58.69
CA LEU A 234 -1.09 8.13 60.10
C LEU A 234 -1.38 6.74 60.71
N MET A 235 -2.44 6.06 60.27
CA MET A 235 -2.75 4.69 60.70
C MET A 235 -1.77 3.66 60.14
N HIS A 236 -1.27 3.88 58.93
CA HIS A 236 -0.30 3.00 58.27
C HIS A 236 1.16 3.38 58.57
N LYS A 237 1.41 4.56 59.15
CA LYS A 237 2.73 4.93 59.63
C LYS A 237 3.03 4.16 60.92
N PRO A 238 4.17 3.47 61.00
CA PRO A 238 4.59 2.82 62.24
C PRO A 238 4.76 3.89 63.34
N LEU A 239 4.19 3.62 64.51
CA LEU A 239 4.18 4.53 65.66
C LEU A 239 5.59 4.82 66.21
N PHE A 240 6.54 3.93 65.90
CA PHE A 240 7.95 4.06 66.22
C PHE A 240 8.76 3.92 64.92
N SER A 241 9.66 4.87 64.66
CA SER A 241 10.69 4.65 63.65
C SER A 241 11.60 3.55 64.15
N ASP A 242 11.65 2.40 63.47
CA ASP A 242 12.65 1.37 63.78
C ASP A 242 14.05 1.98 63.69
N SER A 243 14.63 2.26 64.84
CA SER A 243 16.02 2.69 64.99
C SER A 243 16.92 1.48 64.85
N ASN A 244 17.01 0.92 63.65
CA ASN A 244 18.05 -0.03 63.28
C ASN A 244 18.81 0.49 62.06
N ILE A 245 19.69 1.46 62.30
CA ILE A 245 20.84 1.74 61.43
C ILE A 245 22.06 1.99 62.34
N PRO A 246 23.23 1.40 62.05
CA PRO A 246 24.47 1.65 62.79
C PRO A 246 24.89 3.11 62.64
N SER A 247 25.42 3.67 63.72
CA SER A 247 26.02 5.00 63.75
C SER A 247 27.27 5.08 62.87
N THR A 248 27.18 5.66 61.67
CA THR A 248 28.35 6.30 61.03
C THR A 248 27.97 7.56 60.25
N SER A 249 28.72 8.63 60.55
CA SER A 249 28.86 9.91 59.84
C SER A 249 27.61 10.76 59.55
N LYS A 250 27.49 11.85 60.32
CA LYS A 250 26.87 13.10 59.88
C LYS A 250 27.38 13.48 58.48
N SER A 251 26.53 13.33 57.47
CA SER A 251 26.72 13.95 56.16
C SER A 251 25.39 14.53 55.66
N ASP A 252 25.25 15.83 55.92
CA ASP A 252 24.47 16.84 55.21
C ASP A 252 23.20 16.43 54.46
N ALA A 253 22.05 16.58 55.11
CA ALA A 253 20.73 16.62 54.46
C ALA A 253 20.61 17.65 53.32
N LYS A 254 21.54 18.62 53.26
CA LYS A 254 21.63 19.62 52.18
C LYS A 254 22.10 19.04 50.85
N THR A 255 22.91 17.97 50.83
CA THR A 255 23.40 17.35 49.59
C THR A 255 22.30 16.54 48.89
N ILE A 256 21.48 15.82 49.65
CA ILE A 256 20.36 15.03 49.10
C ILE A 256 19.28 15.92 48.49
N ILE A 257 18.95 17.05 49.15
CA ILE A 257 17.96 18.01 48.65
C ILE A 257 18.47 18.73 47.40
N THR A 258 19.76 19.10 47.37
CA THR A 258 20.37 19.74 46.19
C THR A 258 20.47 18.78 45.01
N GLU A 259 20.69 17.49 45.24
CA GLU A 259 20.72 16.47 44.19
C GLU A 259 19.32 16.19 43.60
N GLN A 260 18.28 16.22 44.43
CA GLN A 260 16.88 16.13 43.99
C GLN A 260 16.43 17.37 43.19
N LEU A 261 16.86 18.57 43.59
CA LEU A 261 16.62 19.81 42.82
C LEU A 261 17.39 19.81 41.49
N ARG A 262 18.62 19.29 41.46
CA ARG A 262 19.44 19.18 40.24
C ARG A 262 18.85 18.18 39.22
N LYS A 263 18.25 17.08 39.69
CA LYS A 263 17.50 16.13 38.85
C LYS A 263 16.21 16.73 38.27
N LYS A 264 15.53 17.63 38.99
CA LYS A 264 14.34 18.34 38.47
C LYS A 264 14.70 19.47 37.48
N GLN A 265 15.87 20.08 37.60
CA GLN A 265 16.34 21.10 36.65
C GLN A 265 16.95 20.51 35.36
N SER A 266 17.55 19.31 35.42
CA SER A 266 18.09 18.63 34.22
C SER A 266 16.99 18.12 33.27
N THR A 267 15.83 17.71 33.80
CA THR A 267 14.66 17.32 32.99
C THR A 267 13.96 18.52 32.35
N PHE A 268 14.05 19.71 32.95
CA PHE A 268 13.48 20.94 32.41
C PHE A 268 14.37 21.57 31.31
N THR A 269 15.70 21.48 31.44
CA THR A 269 16.66 22.05 30.48
C THR A 269 16.84 21.21 29.21
N THR A 270 16.59 19.89 29.27
CA THR A 270 16.58 19.00 28.10
C THR A 270 15.37 19.21 27.18
N PHE A 271 14.26 19.73 27.72
CA PHE A 271 13.08 20.09 26.91
C PHE A 271 13.26 21.37 26.09
N ARG A 272 14.06 22.33 26.57
CA ARG A 272 14.24 23.63 25.90
C ARG A 272 15.27 23.62 24.76
N LYS A 273 16.24 22.70 24.78
CA LYS A 273 17.30 22.59 23.74
C LYS A 273 16.89 21.80 22.49
N ARG A 274 15.87 20.93 22.55
CA ARG A 274 15.41 20.15 21.39
C ARG A 274 14.51 20.93 20.43
N GLY A 275 13.83 21.99 20.88
CA GLY A 275 12.83 22.69 20.06
C GLY A 275 13.35 23.73 19.05
N VAL A 276 14.60 24.21 19.18
CA VAL A 276 15.07 25.39 18.42
C VAL A 276 16.22 25.08 17.46
N ILE A 277 16.95 23.97 17.64
CA ILE A 277 18.17 23.67 16.87
C ILE A 277 17.88 22.81 15.61
N GLU A 278 16.76 22.09 15.58
CA GLU A 278 16.40 21.23 14.44
C GLU A 278 15.77 21.97 13.25
N SER A 279 15.19 23.16 13.43
CA SER A 279 14.51 23.86 12.32
C SER A 279 15.47 24.63 11.40
N SER A 280 16.58 25.17 11.90
CA SER A 280 17.51 25.97 11.10
C SER A 280 18.52 25.14 10.33
N ARG A 281 18.94 23.97 10.87
CA ARG A 281 19.85 23.04 10.19
C ARG A 281 19.19 22.16 9.14
N ALA A 282 17.87 21.96 9.21
CA ALA A 282 17.11 21.19 8.22
C ALA A 282 16.95 21.92 6.86
N LEU A 283 17.20 23.24 6.82
CA LEU A 283 17.07 24.07 5.61
C LEU A 283 18.41 24.48 4.97
N GLY A 284 19.55 23.96 5.45
CA GLY A 284 20.85 24.20 4.82
C GLY A 284 21.38 25.64 4.88
N ILE A 285 20.80 26.51 5.72
CA ILE A 285 21.26 27.89 5.89
C ILE A 285 22.40 27.93 6.92
N VAL A 286 23.62 28.20 6.46
CA VAL A 286 24.79 28.43 7.32
C VAL A 286 24.76 29.88 7.79
N LEU A 287 24.36 30.12 9.05
CA LEU A 287 24.55 31.42 9.69
C LEU A 287 26.05 31.60 10.02
N SER A 288 26.68 32.61 9.41
CA SER A 288 28.03 33.04 9.76
C SER A 288 28.06 33.52 11.21
N LYS A 289 29.11 33.16 11.95
CA LYS A 289 29.30 33.62 13.34
C LYS A 289 29.44 35.14 13.34
N GLU A 290 28.53 35.81 14.05
CA GLU A 290 28.66 37.23 14.38
C GLU A 290 29.92 37.42 15.24
N HIS A 291 30.81 38.32 14.80
CA HIS A 291 31.94 38.82 15.59
C HIS A 291 31.41 39.70 16.73
N PRO A 292 32.00 39.64 17.94
CA PRO A 292 31.58 40.49 19.04
C PRO A 292 31.88 41.96 18.72
N ALA A 293 30.84 42.80 18.78
CA ALA A 293 30.90 44.23 18.54
C ALA A 293 31.89 44.91 19.49
N THR A 294 32.96 45.47 18.93
CA THR A 294 33.81 46.48 19.58
C THR A 294 33.09 47.82 19.62
N ALA A 295 33.18 48.47 20.78
CA ALA A 295 32.54 49.74 21.09
C ALA A 295 33.00 50.90 20.18
N ILE A 296 32.01 51.66 19.72
CA ILE A 296 31.94 53.10 19.41
C ILE A 296 33.27 53.86 19.53
N ASP A 297 33.72 54.46 18.42
CA ASP A 297 34.31 55.79 18.47
C ASP A 297 33.75 56.65 17.32
N GLN A 298 33.07 57.72 17.69
CA GLN A 298 32.58 58.76 16.79
C GLN A 298 33.75 59.70 16.52
N ARG A 299 34.22 59.79 15.28
CA ARG A 299 34.80 61.03 14.75
C ARG A 299 35.02 61.00 13.23
N GLN A 300 34.48 62.05 12.60
CA GLN A 300 34.94 62.72 11.38
C GLN A 300 34.53 62.14 10.00
N MET A 301 33.45 62.74 9.46
CA MET A 301 33.32 63.48 8.18
C MET A 301 34.61 63.61 7.34
N PRO A 302 34.56 63.74 6.00
CA PRO A 302 33.52 64.42 5.20
C PRO A 302 32.65 63.56 4.28
#